data_AF-A0A2D4I5A5-F1
#
_entry.id   AF-A0A2D4I5A5-F1
#
_cell.length_a   1.000
_cell.length_b   1.000
_cell.length_c   1.000
_cell.angle_alpha   90.00
_cell.angle_beta   90.00
_cell.angle_gamma   90.00
#
_symmetry.space_group_name_H-M   'P 1'
#
loop_
_entity.id
_entity.type
_entity.pdbx_description
1 polymer ?
#
loop_
_entity_poly.entity_id
_entity_poly.type
_entity_poly.pdbx_seq_one_letter_code
_entity_poly.pdbx_strand_id
1 'polypeptide(L)'
;MFLQDGLDQRLAPNTLCHQVVTLLSVLFRESYSSIFHHLCRFLKGVSNLRPRVIHRYLTWDLPKVLQALTEQPFEPLNSVSLQFLTLKVVFLVAITSARRVLELAALLVQQDLCIFHENRVVLRRDPMFVPKVNSWFHCAQDIVLPVFCPSLAMT
;
A
#
# COMPACT_ATOMS: atom_id res chain seq x y z
N MET A 1 27.71 -22.58 -1.57
CA MET A 1 26.30 -23.04 -1.61
C MET A 1 25.42 -21.81 -1.81
N PHE A 2 24.46 -21.84 -2.75
CA PHE A 2 23.68 -20.66 -3.18
C PHE A 2 23.11 -19.79 -2.04
N LEU A 3 22.49 -20.40 -1.01
CA LEU A 3 21.92 -19.66 0.12
C LEU A 3 22.99 -19.07 1.06
N GLN A 4 24.15 -19.72 1.17
CA GLN A 4 25.27 -19.21 1.96
C GLN A 4 25.89 -18.00 1.27
N ASP A 5 26.06 -18.05 -0.05
CA ASP A 5 26.54 -16.92 -0.85
C ASP A 5 25.60 -15.70 -0.72
N GLY A 6 24.28 -15.92 -0.74
CA GLY A 6 23.31 -14.86 -0.45
C GLY A 6 23.41 -14.29 0.98
N LEU A 7 23.73 -15.13 1.97
CA LEU A 7 23.96 -14.67 3.35
C LEU A 7 25.25 -13.82 3.44
N ASP A 8 26.31 -14.27 2.78
CA ASP A 8 27.62 -13.63 2.73
C ASP A 8 27.53 -12.26 2.01
N GLN A 9 26.73 -12.17 0.95
CA GLN A 9 26.38 -10.93 0.24
C GLN A 9 25.43 -10.01 1.03
N ARG A 10 25.15 -10.32 2.29
CA ARG A 10 24.30 -9.53 3.19
C ARG A 10 22.85 -9.34 2.72
N LEU A 11 22.27 -10.31 2.00
CA LEU A 11 20.86 -10.26 1.64
C LEU A 11 19.96 -10.20 2.90
N ALA A 12 18.82 -9.50 2.76
CA ALA A 12 17.84 -9.41 3.83
C ALA A 12 17.24 -10.80 4.14
N PRO A 13 16.94 -11.11 5.42
CA PRO A 13 16.36 -12.41 5.80
C PRO A 13 15.08 -12.75 5.02
N ASN A 14 14.22 -11.77 4.74
CA ASN A 14 13.01 -11.99 3.94
C ASN A 14 13.33 -12.38 2.49
N THR A 15 14.40 -11.85 1.91
CA THR A 15 14.86 -12.22 0.56
C THR A 15 15.31 -13.68 0.53
N LEU A 16 16.10 -14.10 1.52
CA LEU A 16 16.53 -15.49 1.68
C LEU A 16 15.32 -16.43 1.88
N CYS A 17 14.33 -16.02 2.70
CA CYS A 17 13.08 -16.76 2.84
C CYS A 17 12.33 -16.89 1.50
N HIS A 18 12.23 -15.82 0.71
CA HIS A 18 11.58 -15.87 -0.61
C HIS A 18 12.33 -16.77 -1.59
N GLN A 19 13.66 -16.75 -1.61
CA GLN A 19 14.47 -17.67 -2.43
C GLN A 19 14.22 -19.12 -2.03
N VAL A 20 14.19 -19.43 -0.73
CA VAL A 20 13.85 -20.75 -0.21
C VAL A 20 12.44 -21.18 -0.66
N VAL A 21 11.42 -20.33 -0.47
CA VAL A 21 10.04 -20.64 -0.90
C VAL A 21 9.95 -20.88 -2.41
N THR A 22 10.69 -20.10 -3.21
CA THR A 22 10.70 -20.25 -4.68
C THR A 22 11.36 -21.55 -5.09
N LEU A 23 12.55 -21.85 -4.56
CA LEU A 23 13.24 -23.13 -4.78
C LEU A 23 12.34 -24.29 -4.39
N LEU A 24 11.70 -24.19 -3.23
CA LEU A 24 10.77 -25.19 -2.75
C LEU A 24 9.56 -25.35 -3.69
N SER A 25 8.96 -24.28 -4.21
CA SER A 25 7.84 -24.40 -5.16
C SER A 25 8.21 -25.07 -6.49
N VAL A 26 9.47 -24.93 -6.93
CA VAL A 26 9.98 -25.56 -8.15
C VAL A 26 10.38 -27.02 -7.89
N LEU A 27 10.94 -27.30 -6.71
CA LEU A 27 11.49 -28.61 -6.36
C LEU A 27 10.47 -29.56 -5.70
N PHE A 28 9.44 -29.06 -5.01
CA PHE A 28 8.42 -29.86 -4.30
C PHE A 28 7.37 -30.51 -5.21
N ARG A 29 7.75 -30.90 -6.41
CA ARG A 29 6.95 -31.88 -7.18
C ARG A 29 7.14 -33.31 -6.65
N GLU A 30 8.17 -33.58 -5.84
CA GLU A 30 8.41 -34.88 -5.21
C GLU A 30 8.81 -34.76 -3.71
N SER A 31 8.46 -35.79 -2.92
CA SER A 31 8.50 -35.83 -1.44
C SER A 31 9.92 -35.76 -0.84
N TYR A 32 10.42 -34.55 -0.56
CA TYR A 32 11.70 -34.33 0.12
C TYR A 32 11.56 -33.66 1.50
N SER A 33 11.02 -34.40 2.48
CA SER A 33 10.82 -33.93 3.87
C SER A 33 12.12 -33.55 4.60
N SER A 34 13.24 -34.22 4.29
CA SER A 34 14.54 -33.95 4.95
C SER A 34 15.13 -32.58 4.58
N ILE A 35 15.04 -32.17 3.31
CA ILE A 35 15.57 -30.89 2.83
C ILE A 35 14.83 -29.72 3.46
N PHE A 36 13.51 -29.84 3.61
CA PHE A 36 12.67 -28.83 4.27
C PHE A 36 13.19 -28.50 5.67
N HIS A 37 13.50 -29.54 6.46
CA HIS A 37 13.99 -29.39 7.82
C HIS A 37 15.34 -28.64 7.88
N HIS A 38 16.25 -28.94 6.96
CA HIS A 38 17.54 -28.25 6.87
C HIS A 38 17.37 -26.77 6.48
N LEU A 39 16.46 -26.45 5.56
CA LEU A 39 16.15 -25.09 5.16
C LEU A 39 15.50 -24.28 6.29
N CYS A 40 14.58 -24.87 7.04
CA CYS A 40 13.99 -24.22 8.22
C CYS A 40 15.06 -23.92 9.29
N ARG A 41 15.97 -24.86 9.55
CA ARG A 41 17.11 -24.64 10.47
C ARG A 41 18.05 -23.54 9.96
N PHE A 42 18.34 -23.52 8.67
CA PHE A 42 19.15 -22.47 8.05
C PHE A 42 18.50 -21.10 8.22
N LEU A 43 17.21 -20.94 7.86
CA LEU A 43 16.48 -19.68 8.01
C LEU A 43 16.37 -19.22 9.48
N LYS A 44 16.25 -20.17 10.42
CA LYS A 44 16.33 -19.88 11.86
C LYS A 44 17.72 -19.36 12.24
N GLY A 45 18.79 -19.99 11.73
CA GLY A 45 20.16 -19.51 11.90
C GLY A 45 20.37 -18.09 11.36
N VAL A 46 19.88 -17.81 10.16
CA VAL A 46 19.91 -16.46 9.54
C VAL A 46 19.18 -15.43 10.42
N SER A 47 18.00 -15.79 10.93
CA SER A 47 17.19 -14.89 11.78
C SER A 47 17.86 -14.62 13.13
N ASN A 48 18.57 -15.59 13.67
CA ASN A 48 19.35 -15.42 14.90
C ASN A 48 20.60 -14.56 14.69
N LEU A 49 21.30 -14.74 13.56
CA LEU A 49 22.46 -13.92 13.19
C LEU A 49 22.08 -12.47 12.89
N ARG A 50 20.87 -12.25 12.37
CA ARG A 50 20.33 -10.93 12.02
C ARG A 50 18.91 -10.80 12.55
N PRO A 51 18.74 -10.47 13.84
CA PRO A 51 17.41 -10.26 14.40
C PRO A 51 16.69 -9.18 13.61
N ARG A 52 15.37 -9.35 13.42
CA ARG A 52 14.56 -8.36 12.71
C ARG A 52 14.62 -7.04 13.47
N VAL A 53 15.24 -6.04 12.86
CA VAL A 53 15.17 -4.67 13.35
C VAL A 53 13.74 -4.19 13.09
N ILE A 54 12.93 -4.13 14.15
CA ILE A 54 11.61 -3.50 14.07
C ILE A 54 11.85 -2.00 14.06
N HIS A 55 11.85 -1.41 12.87
CA HIS A 55 11.86 0.03 12.75
C HIS A 55 10.51 0.54 13.27
N ARG A 56 10.53 1.14 14.46
CA ARG A 56 9.38 1.85 15.00
C ARG A 56 9.32 3.20 14.27
N TYR A 57 8.50 3.26 13.23
CA TYR A 57 8.14 4.54 12.63
C TYR A 57 7.50 5.41 13.71
N LEU A 58 7.73 6.73 13.66
CA LEU A 58 6.95 7.66 14.46
C LEU A 58 5.48 7.44 14.12
N THR A 59 4.71 6.95 15.08
CA THR A 59 3.25 6.83 14.94
C THR A 59 2.72 8.25 14.80
N TRP A 60 2.30 8.62 13.61
CA TRP A 60 1.66 9.91 13.39
C TRP A 60 0.26 9.89 14.03
N ASP A 61 -0.15 11.03 14.55
CA ASP A 61 -1.45 11.21 15.20
C ASP A 61 -2.46 11.72 14.18
N LEU A 62 -3.42 10.87 13.79
CA LEU A 62 -4.39 11.20 12.75
C LEU A 62 -5.24 12.43 13.09
N PRO A 63 -5.90 12.52 14.26
CA PRO A 63 -6.55 13.74 14.71
C PRO A 63 -5.71 15.00 14.53
N LYS A 64 -4.44 14.95 14.92
CA LYS A 64 -3.52 16.09 14.78
C LYS A 64 -3.26 16.48 13.32
N VAL A 65 -3.10 15.49 12.43
CA VAL A 65 -2.93 15.77 10.99
C VAL A 65 -4.20 16.35 10.39
N LEU A 66 -5.38 15.81 10.74
CA LEU A 66 -6.66 16.35 10.25
C LEU A 66 -6.89 17.77 10.74
N GLN A 67 -6.55 18.08 11.99
CA GLN A 67 -6.59 19.45 12.51
C GLN A 67 -5.65 20.37 11.71
N ALA A 68 -4.41 19.96 11.47
CA ALA A 68 -3.46 20.75 10.68
C ALA A 68 -3.95 21.03 9.24
N LEU A 69 -4.71 20.11 8.64
CA LEU A 69 -5.33 20.32 7.32
C LEU A 69 -6.45 21.37 7.30
N THR A 70 -6.96 21.78 8.46
CA THR A 70 -7.94 22.88 8.61
C THR A 70 -7.29 24.24 8.84
N GLU A 71 -5.96 24.29 8.94
CA GLU A 71 -5.18 25.49 9.21
C GLU A 71 -4.34 25.89 7.98
N GLN A 72 -3.69 27.05 8.03
CA GLN A 72 -2.70 27.43 7.02
C GLN A 72 -1.54 26.40 7.01
N PRO A 73 -1.01 26.01 5.84
CA PRO A 73 -1.24 26.56 4.50
C PRO A 73 -2.34 25.85 3.70
N PHE A 74 -3.13 24.96 4.31
CA PHE A 74 -4.13 24.12 3.63
C PHE A 74 -5.52 24.77 3.51
N GLU A 75 -5.71 25.89 4.19
CA GLU A 75 -6.90 26.77 4.17
C GLU A 75 -6.45 28.25 4.11
N PRO A 76 -7.26 29.16 3.54
CA PRO A 76 -8.57 28.92 2.93
C PRO A 76 -8.49 28.36 1.50
N LEU A 77 -9.45 27.49 1.12
CA LEU A 77 -9.48 26.82 -0.20
C LEU A 77 -9.48 27.76 -1.41
N ASN A 78 -9.91 29.02 -1.26
CA ASN A 78 -9.94 30.00 -2.35
C ASN A 78 -8.57 30.63 -2.65
N SER A 79 -7.59 30.55 -1.74
CA SER A 79 -6.28 31.18 -1.89
C SER A 79 -5.10 30.22 -1.74
N VAL A 80 -5.36 28.96 -1.35
CA VAL A 80 -4.33 27.92 -1.22
C VAL A 80 -3.66 27.61 -2.56
N SER A 81 -2.35 27.35 -2.54
CA SER A 81 -1.64 26.93 -3.74
C SER A 81 -2.10 25.55 -4.21
N LEU A 82 -2.05 25.31 -5.52
CA LEU A 82 -2.41 24.02 -6.11
C LEU A 82 -1.63 22.85 -5.49
N GLN A 83 -0.37 23.08 -5.09
CA GLN A 83 0.47 22.09 -4.42
C GLN A 83 -0.12 21.67 -3.07
N PHE A 84 -0.47 22.62 -2.19
CA PHE A 84 -1.05 22.30 -0.87
C PHE A 84 -2.45 21.71 -0.99
N LEU A 85 -3.24 22.20 -1.95
CA LEU A 85 -4.55 21.62 -2.26
C LEU A 85 -4.42 20.16 -2.70
N THR A 86 -3.46 19.87 -3.58
CA THR A 86 -3.20 18.50 -4.06
C THR A 86 -2.77 17.61 -2.89
N LEU A 87 -1.87 18.07 -2.02
CA LEU A 87 -1.44 17.29 -0.85
C LEU A 87 -2.61 16.99 0.08
N LYS A 88 -3.47 17.99 0.36
CA LYS A 88 -4.67 17.82 1.19
C LYS A 88 -5.62 16.79 0.58
N VAL A 89 -5.95 16.95 -0.70
CA VAL A 89 -6.87 16.05 -1.41
C VAL A 89 -6.30 14.63 -1.46
N VAL A 90 -5.05 14.45 -1.91
CA VAL A 90 -4.42 13.13 -2.01
C VAL A 90 -4.32 12.46 -0.64
N PHE A 91 -3.98 13.19 0.42
CA PHE A 91 -3.97 12.65 1.77
C PHE A 91 -5.35 12.17 2.20
N LEU A 92 -6.38 13.00 2.03
CA LEU A 92 -7.76 12.65 2.40
C LEU A 92 -8.29 11.46 1.59
N VAL A 93 -8.04 11.42 0.29
CA VAL A 93 -8.40 10.27 -0.55
C VAL A 93 -7.64 9.01 -0.10
N ALA A 94 -6.35 9.11 0.21
CA ALA A 94 -5.56 7.97 0.64
C ALA A 94 -6.10 7.35 1.94
N ILE A 95 -6.42 8.17 2.95
CA ILE A 95 -6.91 7.65 4.22
C ILE A 95 -8.35 7.15 4.16
N THR A 96 -9.23 7.84 3.43
CA THR A 96 -10.64 7.44 3.33
C THR A 96 -10.83 6.20 2.46
N SER A 97 -9.99 6.01 1.44
CA SER A 97 -10.08 4.85 0.54
C SER A 97 -9.32 3.62 1.03
N ALA A 98 -8.35 3.78 1.94
CA ALA A 98 -7.44 2.74 2.41
C ALA A 98 -6.75 1.96 1.26
N ARG A 99 -6.49 2.63 0.14
CA ARG A 99 -5.85 2.05 -1.06
C ARG A 99 -4.34 2.19 -1.01
N ARG A 100 -3.67 1.29 -1.75
CA ARG A 100 -2.21 1.36 -1.92
C ARG A 100 -1.81 2.54 -2.80
N VAL A 101 -0.59 3.04 -2.61
CA VAL A 101 -0.05 4.19 -3.36
C VAL A 101 -0.16 4.01 -4.88
N LEU A 102 0.16 2.82 -5.41
CA LEU A 102 0.05 2.56 -6.85
C LEU A 102 -1.40 2.54 -7.35
N GLU A 103 -2.36 2.15 -6.51
CA GLU A 103 -3.78 2.18 -6.87
C GLU A 103 -4.31 3.61 -6.94
N LEU A 104 -3.81 4.50 -6.07
CA LEU A 104 -4.11 5.93 -6.12
C LEU A 104 -3.46 6.61 -7.33
N ALA A 105 -2.24 6.20 -7.68
CA ALA A 105 -1.54 6.71 -8.86
C ALA A 105 -2.19 6.29 -10.19
N ALA A 106 -3.04 5.26 -10.18
CA ALA A 106 -3.78 4.77 -11.34
C ALA A 106 -5.14 5.46 -11.54
N LEU A 107 -5.45 6.52 -10.77
CA LEU A 107 -6.68 7.28 -10.94
C LEU A 107 -6.56 8.27 -12.11
N LEU A 108 -7.63 8.38 -12.89
CA LEU A 108 -7.71 9.26 -14.06
C LEU A 108 -8.94 10.18 -13.96
N VAL A 109 -8.85 11.37 -14.56
CA VAL A 109 -9.90 12.41 -14.54
C VAL A 109 -10.94 12.22 -15.66
N GLN A 110 -10.79 11.19 -16.51
CA GLN A 110 -11.73 10.92 -17.60
C GLN A 110 -13.16 10.74 -17.07
N GLN A 111 -14.15 11.23 -17.84
CA GLN A 111 -15.57 11.28 -17.43
C GLN A 111 -16.12 9.91 -16.98
N ASP A 112 -15.67 8.81 -17.57
CA ASP A 112 -16.13 7.45 -17.23
C ASP A 112 -15.44 6.86 -15.99
N LEU A 113 -14.35 7.49 -15.54
CA LEU A 113 -13.48 7.03 -14.46
C LEU A 113 -13.54 7.91 -13.21
N CYS A 114 -13.83 9.21 -13.36
CA CYS A 114 -14.03 10.14 -12.25
C CYS A 114 -15.43 10.74 -12.35
N ILE A 115 -16.38 10.10 -11.67
CA ILE A 115 -17.80 10.41 -11.79
C ILE A 115 -18.26 11.15 -10.54
N PHE A 116 -18.69 12.40 -10.73
CA PHE A 116 -19.32 13.19 -9.70
C PHE A 116 -20.83 12.94 -9.71
N HIS A 117 -21.36 12.54 -8.56
CA HIS A 117 -22.77 12.52 -8.26
C HIS A 117 -23.08 13.57 -7.19
N GLU A 118 -24.36 13.90 -7.00
CA GLU A 118 -24.78 14.86 -5.97
C GLU A 118 -24.26 14.52 -4.57
N ASN A 119 -24.26 13.22 -4.22
CA ASN A 119 -23.95 12.76 -2.86
C ASN A 119 -22.66 11.94 -2.74
N ARG A 120 -21.88 11.82 -3.82
CA ARG A 120 -20.64 11.01 -3.82
C ARG A 120 -19.77 11.29 -5.04
N VAL A 121 -18.51 10.95 -4.92
CA VAL A 121 -17.58 10.81 -6.05
C VAL A 121 -17.22 9.35 -6.21
N VAL A 122 -17.29 8.84 -7.43
CA VAL A 122 -16.86 7.49 -7.79
C VAL A 122 -15.58 7.61 -8.60
N LEU A 123 -14.49 7.04 -8.06
CA LEU A 123 -13.18 7.03 -8.67
C LEU A 123 -12.84 5.59 -9.08
N ARG A 124 -12.66 5.40 -10.38
CA ARG A 124 -12.23 4.15 -10.99
C ARG A 124 -10.78 4.27 -11.39
N ARG A 125 -10.08 3.14 -11.32
CA ARG A 125 -8.70 3.04 -11.77
C ARG A 125 -8.66 2.84 -13.28
N ASP A 126 -7.55 3.24 -13.88
CA ASP A 126 -7.22 2.91 -15.26
C ASP A 126 -7.44 1.39 -15.49
N PRO A 127 -8.29 0.98 -16.44
CA PRO A 127 -8.51 -0.43 -16.78
C PRO A 127 -7.22 -1.17 -17.17
N MET A 128 -6.20 -0.46 -17.61
CA MET A 128 -4.89 -1.01 -17.95
C MET A 128 -3.99 -1.23 -16.73
N PHE A 129 -4.37 -0.72 -15.56
CA PHE A 129 -3.61 -0.90 -14.33
C PHE A 129 -3.80 -2.32 -13.75
N VAL A 130 -2.68 -2.99 -13.47
CA VAL A 130 -2.67 -4.31 -12.84
C VAL A 130 -2.28 -4.18 -11.36
N PRO A 131 -3.19 -4.45 -10.41
CA PRO A 131 -2.87 -4.36 -8.99
C PRO A 131 -1.91 -5.48 -8.58
N LYS A 132 -1.12 -5.22 -7.54
CA LYS A 132 -0.17 -6.21 -6.97
C LYS A 132 -0.85 -7.54 -6.58
N VAL A 133 -2.12 -7.48 -6.19
CA VAL A 133 -2.95 -8.68 -5.99
C VAL A 133 -3.98 -8.65 -7.10
N ASN A 134 -3.72 -9.39 -8.17
CA ASN A 134 -4.58 -9.45 -9.35
C ASN A 134 -5.76 -10.40 -9.11
N SER A 135 -6.74 -9.92 -8.35
CA SER A 135 -8.02 -10.60 -8.15
C SER A 135 -9.15 -9.72 -8.69
N TRP A 136 -10.26 -10.34 -9.10
CA TRP A 136 -11.42 -9.59 -9.60
C TRP A 136 -11.88 -8.49 -8.63
N PHE A 137 -11.94 -8.81 -7.33
CA PHE A 137 -12.26 -7.83 -6.28
C PHE A 137 -11.27 -6.65 -6.28
N HIS A 138 -9.98 -6.91 -6.46
CA HIS A 138 -8.97 -5.85 -6.45
C HIS A 138 -8.93 -5.06 -7.76
N CYS A 139 -9.40 -5.59 -8.88
CA CYS A 139 -9.40 -4.88 -10.17
C CYS A 139 -10.68 -4.06 -10.37
N ALA A 140 -11.85 -4.63 -10.05
CA ALA A 140 -13.15 -4.04 -10.37
C ALA A 140 -13.75 -3.15 -9.26
N GLN A 141 -13.11 -3.08 -8.10
CA GLN A 141 -13.66 -2.28 -6.99
C GLN A 141 -13.38 -0.79 -7.18
N ASP A 142 -14.47 -0.04 -7.27
CA ASP A 142 -14.46 1.42 -7.30
C ASP A 142 -14.07 1.99 -5.92
N ILE A 143 -13.48 3.19 -5.92
CA ILE A 143 -13.33 4.00 -4.71
C ILE A 143 -14.52 4.94 -4.66
N VAL A 144 -15.38 4.79 -3.65
CA VAL A 144 -16.56 5.64 -3.46
C VAL A 144 -16.30 6.56 -2.29
N LEU A 145 -16.30 7.87 -2.56
CA LEU A 145 -16.17 8.93 -1.56
C LEU A 145 -17.55 9.57 -1.36
N PRO A 146 -18.31 9.20 -0.32
CA PRO A 146 -19.60 9.81 -0.04
C PRO A 146 -19.43 11.27 0.44
N VAL A 147 -20.50 12.05 0.41
CA VAL A 147 -20.54 13.33 1.12
C VAL A 147 -20.39 13.06 2.62
N PHE A 148 -19.32 13.59 3.20
CA PHE A 148 -18.99 13.40 4.62
C PHE A 148 -19.80 14.32 5.55
N CYS A 149 -20.41 15.40 5.03
CA CYS A 149 -21.23 16.35 5.79
C CYS A 149 -22.42 16.89 4.95
N PRO A 150 -23.56 16.18 4.87
CA PRO A 150 -24.70 16.62 4.06
C PRO A 150 -25.43 17.86 4.62
N SER A 151 -25.27 18.16 5.91
CA SER A 151 -26.00 19.24 6.61
C SER A 151 -25.50 20.66 6.30
N LEU A 152 -24.33 20.82 5.68
CA LEU A 152 -23.75 22.13 5.33
C LEU A 152 -24.22 22.65 3.97
N ALA A 153 -24.98 21.87 3.20
CA ALA A 153 -25.50 22.27 1.89
C ALA A 153 -26.85 23.03 1.95
N MET A 154 -27.38 23.31 3.15
CA MET A 154 -28.68 23.98 3.37
C MET A 154 -28.57 25.36 4.05
N THR A 155 -27.45 26.07 3.88
CA THR A 155 -27.28 27.46 4.32
C THR A 155 -26.63 28.29 3.25
#